data_AF-A0A5J4PJJ8-F1
#
_entry.id   AF-A0A5J4PJJ8-F1
#
_cell.length_a   1.000
_cell.length_b   1.000
_cell.length_c   1.000
_cell.angle_alpha   90.00
_cell.angle_beta   90.00
_cell.angle_gamma   90.00
#
_symmetry.space_group_name_H-M   'P 1'
#
loop_
_entity.id
_entity.type
_entity.pdbx_description
1 polymer ?
#
loop_
_entity_poly.entity_id
_entity_poly.type
_entity_poly.pdbx_seq_one_letter_code
_entity_poly.pdbx_strand_id
1 'polypeptide(L)'
;KIEVDTQPPAGFSTEHKLLMLPFSFMVRCYTLPDLYAGKMHALLFRAWKSRVKGRDWYDFEWYVRNNTALNFKHLQQRAEQINFIRNKDFTPEIFKNLLKDKILKTDINSVKNDVRPFIKNPSEMDIWSTNYFLQLIDRINFSSK
;
A
#
# COMPACT_ATOMS: atom_id res chain seq x y z
N LYS A 1 19.32 12.05 -12.10
CA LYS A 1 19.88 10.74 -11.68
C LYS A 1 18.71 9.77 -11.60
N ILE A 2 18.73 8.68 -12.37
CA ILE A 2 17.70 7.63 -12.28
C ILE A 2 18.22 6.62 -11.25
N GLU A 3 17.42 6.34 -10.23
CA GLU A 3 17.72 5.32 -9.22
C GLU A 3 17.00 4.04 -9.62
N VAL A 4 17.75 2.94 -9.71
CA VAL A 4 17.24 1.62 -10.09
C VAL A 4 17.47 0.68 -8.93
N ASP A 5 16.41 0.03 -8.47
CA ASP A 5 16.50 -1.05 -7.50
C ASP A 5 17.18 -2.27 -8.15
N THR A 6 18.37 -2.62 -7.68
CA THR A 6 19.17 -3.73 -8.19
C THR A 6 18.88 -5.05 -7.48
N GLN A 7 18.07 -5.05 -6.41
CA GLN A 7 17.73 -6.24 -5.62
C GLN A 7 16.23 -6.29 -5.28
N PRO A 8 15.34 -6.28 -6.29
CA PRO A 8 13.92 -6.24 -6.04
C PRO A 8 13.44 -7.53 -5.35
N PRO A 9 12.45 -7.46 -4.45
CA PRO A 9 11.84 -8.63 -3.83
C PRO A 9 11.24 -9.55 -4.89
N ALA A 10 11.48 -10.85 -4.77
CA ALA A 10 10.98 -11.84 -5.71
C ALA A 10 9.45 -12.01 -5.62
N GLY A 11 8.89 -12.77 -6.58
CA GLY A 11 7.49 -13.22 -6.52
C GLY A 11 6.44 -12.19 -6.95
N PHE A 12 6.84 -11.07 -7.57
CA PHE A 12 5.90 -10.18 -8.26
C PHE A 12 5.58 -10.69 -9.66
N SER A 13 4.45 -10.26 -10.18
CA SER A 13 4.05 -10.38 -11.58
C SER A 13 4.12 -9.00 -12.26
N THR A 14 4.29 -9.02 -13.59
CA THR A 14 4.23 -7.81 -14.40
C THR A 14 3.19 -7.95 -15.50
N GLU A 15 2.62 -6.85 -15.93
CA GLU A 15 1.74 -6.76 -17.09
C GLU A 15 2.24 -5.69 -18.07
N HIS A 16 1.86 -5.85 -19.34
CA HIS A 16 2.11 -4.84 -20.36
C HIS A 16 0.85 -4.00 -20.53
N LYS A 17 0.99 -2.68 -20.41
CA LYS A 17 -0.09 -1.71 -20.68
C LYS A 17 0.27 -0.91 -21.93
N LEU A 18 -0.70 -0.70 -22.82
CA LEU A 18 -0.56 0.20 -23.94
C LEU A 18 -0.79 1.65 -23.46
N LEU A 19 0.20 2.51 -23.61
CA LEU A 19 0.05 3.96 -23.47
C LEU A 19 -0.02 4.57 -24.86
N MET A 20 -1.02 5.43 -25.08
CA MET A 20 -1.31 6.03 -26.40
C MET A 20 -0.68 7.41 -26.57
N LEU A 21 -0.29 8.07 -25.47
CA LEU A 21 0.23 9.44 -25.45
C LEU A 21 1.64 9.48 -24.83
N PRO A 22 2.53 10.36 -25.33
CA PRO A 22 2.37 11.22 -26.52
C PRO A 22 2.43 10.44 -27.87
N PHE A 23 2.79 9.16 -27.83
CA PHE A 23 2.72 8.20 -28.93
C PHE A 23 2.45 6.80 -28.35
N SER A 24 2.10 5.83 -29.21
CA SER A 24 1.79 4.47 -28.76
C SER A 24 3.03 3.68 -28.37
N PHE A 25 3.08 3.19 -27.13
CA PHE A 25 4.11 2.26 -26.67
C PHE A 25 3.59 1.32 -25.58
N MET A 26 4.18 0.13 -25.49
CA MET A 26 3.90 -0.81 -24.41
C MET A 26 4.83 -0.52 -23.23
N VAL A 27 4.25 -0.30 -22.04
CA VAL A 27 5.00 -0.21 -20.79
C VAL A 27 4.80 -1.49 -19.99
N ARG A 28 5.91 -2.08 -19.54
CA ARG A 28 5.89 -3.19 -18.58
C ARG A 28 5.86 -2.62 -17.17
N CYS A 29 4.84 -2.97 -16.39
CA CYS A 29 4.66 -2.50 -15.02
C CYS A 29 4.25 -3.65 -14.10
N TYR A 30 4.35 -3.45 -12.77
CA TYR A 30 3.81 -4.42 -11.82
C TYR A 30 2.31 -4.53 -11.93
N THR A 31 1.78 -5.74 -11.68
CA THR A 31 0.33 -5.91 -11.59
C THR A 31 -0.23 -5.17 -10.37
N LEU A 32 -1.51 -4.80 -10.40
CA LEU A 32 -2.17 -4.11 -9.28
C LEU A 32 -1.99 -4.84 -7.92
N PRO A 33 -2.16 -6.17 -7.80
CA PRO A 33 -1.90 -6.90 -6.54
C PRO A 33 -0.48 -6.72 -5.99
N ASP A 34 0.53 -6.64 -6.88
CA ASP A 34 1.93 -6.48 -6.49
C ASP A 34 2.27 -5.03 -6.13
N LEU A 35 1.67 -4.06 -6.84
CA LEU A 35 1.74 -2.65 -6.45
C LEU A 35 1.11 -2.44 -5.07
N TYR A 36 -0.04 -3.07 -4.82
CA TYR A 36 -0.71 -3.00 -3.53
C TYR A 36 0.19 -3.54 -2.41
N ALA A 37 0.84 -4.69 -2.61
CA ALA A 37 1.83 -5.23 -1.68
C ALA A 37 2.97 -4.24 -1.39
N GLY A 38 3.50 -3.57 -2.41
CA GLY A 38 4.51 -2.53 -2.24
C GLY A 38 4.01 -1.34 -1.41
N LYS A 39 2.75 -0.91 -1.60
CA LYS A 39 2.14 0.18 -0.84
C LYS A 39 1.87 -0.21 0.61
N MET A 40 1.38 -1.41 0.87
CA MET A 40 1.18 -1.90 2.24
C MET A 40 2.50 -2.07 2.99
N HIS A 41 3.55 -2.54 2.31
CA HIS A 41 4.90 -2.57 2.88
C HIS A 41 5.37 -1.16 3.28
N ALA A 42 5.21 -0.17 2.40
CA ALA A 42 5.57 1.21 2.70
C ALA A 42 4.75 1.79 3.86
N LEU A 43 3.43 1.55 3.87
CA LEU A 43 2.54 2.02 4.92
C LEU A 43 2.95 1.46 6.28
N LEU A 44 3.29 0.18 6.38
CA LEU A 44 3.65 -0.46 7.64
C LEU A 44 5.06 -0.11 8.11
N PHE A 45 6.07 -0.30 7.25
CA PHE A 45 7.46 -0.40 7.69
C PHE A 45 8.32 0.82 7.41
N ARG A 46 7.85 1.78 6.61
CA ARG A 46 8.63 3.00 6.37
C ARG A 46 8.65 3.85 7.65
N ALA A 47 9.84 4.01 8.22
CA ALA A 47 10.05 4.87 9.39
C ALA A 47 10.02 6.34 8.95
N TRP A 48 9.02 7.07 9.42
CA TRP A 48 9.01 8.53 9.36
C TRP A 48 9.18 9.05 10.78
N LYS A 49 10.18 9.92 11.01
CA LYS A 49 10.49 10.40 12.37
C LYS A 49 9.31 11.16 12.99
N SER A 50 8.85 12.21 12.30
CA SER A 50 7.81 13.12 12.81
C SER A 50 6.66 13.34 11.84
N ARG A 51 6.79 12.89 10.58
CA ARG A 51 5.81 13.16 9.53
C ARG A 51 4.95 11.93 9.24
N VAL A 52 3.64 12.12 9.19
CA VAL A 52 2.74 11.12 8.61
C VAL A 52 2.73 11.26 7.09
N LYS A 53 2.95 10.16 6.37
CA LYS A 53 2.81 10.12 4.91
C LYS A 53 1.40 9.71 4.53
N GLY A 54 0.50 10.69 4.46
CA GLY A 54 -0.91 10.46 4.19
C GLY A 54 -1.21 9.87 2.81
N ARG A 55 -0.35 10.11 1.80
CA ARG A 55 -0.53 9.48 0.48
C ARG A 55 -0.49 7.94 0.51
N ASP A 56 0.27 7.33 1.42
CA ASP A 56 0.28 5.86 1.58
C ASP A 56 -1.07 5.36 2.15
N TRP A 57 -1.82 6.20 2.88
CA TRP A 57 -3.18 5.90 3.38
C TRP A 57 -4.24 6.06 2.29
N TYR A 58 -4.09 7.07 1.44
CA TYR A 58 -4.93 7.23 0.25
C TYR A 58 -4.84 6.00 -0.64
N ASP A 59 -3.62 5.52 -0.91
CA ASP A 59 -3.41 4.30 -1.70
C ASP A 59 -4.09 3.09 -1.04
N PHE A 60 -3.93 2.90 0.28
CA PHE A 60 -4.59 1.80 1.01
C PHE A 60 -6.12 1.83 0.83
N GLU A 61 -6.72 2.99 1.06
CA GLU A 61 -8.15 3.20 0.88
C GLU A 61 -8.60 2.88 -0.55
N TRP A 62 -7.84 3.40 -1.53
CA TRP A 62 -8.13 3.22 -2.95
C TRP A 62 -8.11 1.73 -3.35
N TYR A 63 -7.11 0.96 -2.92
CA TYR A 63 -7.04 -0.47 -3.25
C TYR A 63 -8.20 -1.27 -2.64
N VAL A 64 -8.59 -0.97 -1.40
CA VAL A 64 -9.74 -1.62 -0.75
C VAL A 64 -11.04 -1.24 -1.46
N ARG A 65 -11.24 0.05 -1.77
CA ARG A 65 -12.42 0.54 -2.49
C ARG A 65 -12.57 -0.09 -3.88
N ASN A 66 -11.45 -0.33 -4.57
CA ASN A 66 -11.42 -0.97 -5.89
C ASN A 66 -11.42 -2.51 -5.82
N ASN A 67 -11.67 -3.11 -4.65
CA ASN A 67 -11.69 -4.56 -4.43
C ASN A 67 -10.45 -5.28 -5.00
N THR A 68 -9.29 -4.64 -4.93
CA THR A 68 -8.05 -5.21 -5.46
C THR A 68 -7.48 -6.20 -4.47
N ALA A 69 -7.28 -7.45 -4.92
CA ALA A 69 -6.68 -8.47 -4.10
C ALA A 69 -5.21 -8.15 -3.79
N LEU A 70 -4.82 -8.19 -2.52
CA LEU A 70 -3.45 -8.01 -2.05
C LEU A 70 -2.63 -9.28 -2.32
N ASN A 71 -1.52 -9.16 -3.05
CA ASN A 71 -0.56 -10.27 -3.14
C ASN A 71 0.22 -10.41 -1.84
N PHE A 72 -0.35 -11.16 -0.90
CA PHE A 72 0.22 -11.32 0.45
C PHE A 72 1.59 -12.01 0.42
N LYS A 73 1.76 -13.00 -0.45
CA LYS A 73 3.05 -13.70 -0.62
C LYS A 73 4.15 -12.72 -1.01
N HIS A 74 3.88 -11.80 -1.92
CA HIS A 74 4.85 -10.78 -2.30
C HIS A 74 5.09 -9.76 -1.18
N LEU A 75 4.07 -9.38 -0.42
CA LEU A 75 4.23 -8.55 0.79
C LEU A 75 5.12 -9.23 1.83
N GLN A 76 4.98 -10.55 2.03
CA GLN A 76 5.86 -11.33 2.90
C GLN A 76 7.32 -11.24 2.44
N GLN A 77 7.60 -11.53 1.17
CA GLN A 77 8.96 -11.42 0.61
C GLN A 77 9.60 -10.05 0.88
N ARG A 78 8.82 -8.96 0.76
CA ARG A 78 9.28 -7.60 1.07
C ARG A 78 9.63 -7.41 2.55
N ALA A 79 8.78 -7.90 3.46
CA ALA A 79 9.00 -7.79 4.90
C ALA A 79 10.23 -8.60 5.37
N GLU A 80 10.50 -9.75 4.74
CA GLU A 80 11.70 -10.55 5.02
C GLU A 80 12.98 -9.87 4.54
N GLN A 81 12.97 -9.21 3.37
CA GLN A 81 14.15 -8.51 2.84
C GLN A 81 14.68 -7.42 3.77
N ILE A 82 13.81 -6.76 4.54
CA ILE A 82 14.21 -5.76 5.53
C ILE A 82 14.47 -6.36 6.93
N ASN A 83 14.55 -7.70 7.03
CA ASN A 83 14.73 -8.49 8.25
C ASN A 83 13.73 -8.13 9.37
N PHE A 84 12.53 -7.68 9.02
CA PHE A 84 11.55 -7.23 10.01
C PHE A 84 10.85 -8.41 10.69
N ILE A 85 10.33 -9.35 9.89
CA ILE A 85 9.70 -10.59 10.35
C ILE A 85 10.11 -11.70 9.37
N ARG A 86 10.42 -12.90 9.90
CA ARG A 86 10.68 -14.07 9.05
C ARG A 86 9.42 -14.47 8.31
N ASN A 87 9.53 -14.84 7.03
CA ASN A 87 8.36 -15.11 6.17
C ASN A 87 7.34 -16.09 6.77
N LYS A 88 7.80 -17.12 7.47
CA LYS A 88 6.94 -18.16 8.08
C LYS A 88 6.04 -17.63 9.21
N ASP A 89 6.45 -16.53 9.84
CA ASP A 89 5.75 -15.95 10.98
C ASP A 89 4.87 -14.77 10.58
N PHE A 90 4.96 -14.28 9.33
CA PHE A 90 4.15 -13.15 8.88
C PHE A 90 2.85 -13.63 8.22
N THR A 91 1.81 -13.89 9.02
CA THR A 91 0.50 -14.34 8.55
C THR A 91 -0.44 -13.17 8.24
N PRO A 92 -1.54 -13.39 7.49
CA PRO A 92 -2.56 -12.35 7.27
C PRO A 92 -3.11 -11.76 8.56
N GLU A 93 -3.26 -12.58 9.60
CA GLU A 93 -3.72 -12.14 10.92
C GLU A 93 -2.71 -11.20 11.59
N ILE A 94 -1.43 -11.57 11.58
CA ILE A 94 -0.36 -10.71 12.11
C ILE A 94 -0.26 -9.40 11.33
N PHE A 95 -0.40 -9.46 10.01
CA PHE A 95 -0.49 -8.26 9.16
C PHE A 95 -1.65 -7.34 9.54
N LYS A 96 -2.86 -7.89 9.71
CA LYS A 96 -4.03 -7.10 10.13
C LYS A 96 -3.81 -6.47 11.50
N ASN A 97 -3.22 -7.20 12.45
CA ASN A 97 -2.90 -6.67 13.79
C ASN A 97 -1.87 -5.54 13.75
N LEU A 98 -0.78 -5.68 12.97
CA LEU A 98 0.20 -4.61 12.77
C LEU A 98 -0.43 -3.36 12.14
N LEU A 99 -1.31 -3.55 11.14
CA LEU A 99 -2.00 -2.46 10.49
C LEU A 99 -2.98 -1.76 11.44
N LYS A 100 -3.72 -2.53 12.25
CA LYS A 100 -4.60 -2.03 13.29
C LYS A 100 -3.85 -1.18 14.32
N ASP A 101 -2.74 -1.68 14.83
CA ASP A 101 -1.88 -0.94 15.77
C ASP A 101 -1.37 0.35 15.17
N LYS A 102 -0.95 0.32 13.89
CA LYS A 102 -0.50 1.53 13.18
C LYS A 102 -1.63 2.54 13.02
N ILE A 103 -2.84 2.07 12.71
CA ILE A 103 -4.01 2.93 12.57
C ILE A 103 -4.37 3.61 13.89
N LEU A 104 -4.39 2.86 14.99
CA LEU A 104 -4.71 3.39 16.32
C LEU A 104 -3.68 4.42 16.82
N LYS A 105 -2.41 4.28 16.42
CA LYS A 105 -1.32 5.18 16.83
C LYS A 105 -1.16 6.42 15.94
N THR A 106 -1.91 6.52 14.84
CA THR A 106 -1.73 7.61 13.87
C THR A 106 -2.81 8.68 14.05
N ASP A 107 -2.40 9.95 14.08
CA ASP A 107 -3.33 11.07 13.96
C ASP A 107 -3.87 11.20 12.53
N ILE A 108 -5.15 10.88 12.36
CA ILE A 108 -5.82 10.92 11.05
C ILE A 108 -5.97 12.36 10.53
N ASN A 109 -5.94 13.38 11.38
CA ASN A 109 -5.93 14.76 10.90
C ASN A 109 -4.62 15.09 10.18
N SER A 110 -3.49 14.62 10.70
CA SER A 110 -2.19 14.70 10.01
C SER A 110 -2.19 13.94 8.68
N VAL A 111 -2.85 12.79 8.61
CA VAL A 111 -3.07 12.06 7.33
C VAL A 111 -3.82 12.93 6.33
N LYS A 112 -4.99 13.48 6.73
CA LYS A 112 -5.80 14.37 5.89
C LYS A 112 -5.00 15.57 5.41
N ASN A 113 -4.23 16.21 6.28
CA ASN A 113 -3.43 17.38 5.95
C ASN A 113 -2.32 17.09 4.91
N ASP A 114 -1.70 15.91 4.94
CA ASP A 114 -0.70 15.52 3.92
C ASP A 114 -1.33 15.22 2.56
N VAL A 115 -2.59 14.80 2.52
CA VAL A 115 -3.32 14.41 1.30
C VAL A 115 -4.07 15.57 0.67
N ARG A 116 -4.61 16.49 1.48
CA ARG A 116 -5.45 17.62 1.06
C ARG A 116 -4.92 18.43 -0.14
N PRO A 117 -3.61 18.73 -0.26
CA PRO A 117 -3.09 19.49 -1.41
C PRO A 117 -3.20 18.76 -2.76
N PHE A 118 -3.44 17.45 -2.76
CA PHE A 118 -3.42 16.61 -3.96
C PHE A 118 -4.80 16.19 -4.45
N ILE A 119 -5.86 16.44 -3.66
CA ILE A 119 -7.23 16.05 -4.00
C ILE A 119 -8.01 17.26 -4.49
N LYS A 120 -8.74 17.09 -5.61
CA LYS A 120 -9.59 18.15 -6.18
C LYS A 120 -10.76 18.52 -5.27
N ASN A 121 -11.41 17.52 -4.68
CA ASN A 121 -12.51 17.71 -3.74
C ASN A 121 -12.16 17.19 -2.33
N PRO A 122 -11.77 18.08 -1.39
CA PRO A 122 -11.40 17.68 -0.04
C PRO A 122 -12.51 16.97 0.75
N SER A 123 -13.79 17.15 0.40
CA SER A 123 -14.91 16.53 1.10
C SER A 123 -14.91 15.00 0.98
N GLU A 124 -14.22 14.45 -0.02
CA GLU A 124 -14.03 13.00 -0.16
C GLU A 124 -13.33 12.37 1.07
N MET A 125 -12.57 13.17 1.83
CA MET A 125 -11.89 12.73 3.05
C MET A 125 -12.71 12.97 4.33
N ASP A 126 -13.93 13.50 4.27
CA ASP A 126 -14.71 13.79 5.47
C ASP A 126 -14.98 12.52 6.28
N ILE A 127 -15.22 11.40 5.58
CA ILE A 127 -15.44 10.08 6.18
C ILE A 127 -14.17 9.50 6.83
N TRP A 128 -12.98 9.99 6.50
CA TRP A 128 -11.73 9.45 7.03
C TRP A 128 -11.64 9.70 8.53
N SER A 129 -11.57 8.60 9.27
CA SER A 129 -11.49 8.55 10.72
C SER A 129 -10.75 7.27 11.11
N THR A 130 -10.28 7.18 12.35
CA THR A 130 -9.66 5.95 12.85
C THR A 130 -10.59 4.75 12.67
N ASN A 131 -11.87 4.91 13.02
CA ASN A 131 -12.88 3.85 12.86
C ASN A 131 -13.10 3.45 11.39
N TYR A 132 -13.12 4.43 10.47
CA TYR A 132 -13.22 4.14 9.04
C TYR A 132 -12.07 3.25 8.56
N PHE A 133 -10.82 3.62 8.87
CA PHE A 133 -9.67 2.83 8.45
C PHE A 133 -9.61 1.45 9.12
N LEU A 134 -10.09 1.32 10.36
CA LEU A 134 -10.22 0.01 11.02
C LEU A 134 -11.18 -0.90 10.25
N GLN A 135 -12.32 -0.39 9.80
CA GLN A 135 -13.28 -1.17 8.99
C GLN A 135 -12.72 -1.57 7.61
N LEU A 136 -11.78 -0.80 7.05
CA LEU A 136 -11.14 -1.17 5.79
C LEU A 136 -10.26 -2.42 5.93
N ILE A 137 -9.69 -2.69 7.11
CA ILE A 137 -8.86 -3.88 7.36
C ILE A 137 -9.67 -5.16 7.08
N ASP A 138 -10.94 -5.17 7.47
CA ASP A 138 -11.82 -6.32 7.30
C ASP A 138 -12.22 -6.55 5.83
N ARG A 139 -12.12 -5.51 5.01
CA ARG A 139 -12.41 -5.55 3.57
C ARG A 139 -11.20 -5.92 2.71
N ILE A 140 -10.03 -6.12 3.30
CA ILE A 140 -8.84 -6.56 2.56
C ILE A 140 -9.08 -7.98 2.06
N ASN A 141 -9.06 -8.13 0.74
CA ASN A 141 -9.02 -9.42 0.06
C ASN A 141 -7.57 -9.81 -0.23
N PHE A 142 -7.21 -11.08 -0.05
CA PHE A 142 -5.89 -11.61 -0.36
C PHE A 142 -5.97 -12.47 -1.61
N SER A 143 -5.01 -12.32 -2.53
CA SER A 143 -4.99 -13.14 -3.75
C SER A 143 -4.74 -14.60 -3.41
N SER A 144 -5.61 -15.50 -3.90
CA SER A 144 -5.33 -16.93 -3.96
C SER A 144 -4.35 -17.20 -5.11
N LYS A 145 -3.06 -17.35 -4.81
CA LYS A 145 -2.08 -17.90 -5.76
C LYS A 145 -1.31 -19.03 -5.09
#